data_AF-A0A0F6YFB1-F1
#
_entry.id   AF-A0A0F6YFB1-F1
#
_cell.length_a   1.000
_cell.length_b   1.000
_cell.length_c   1.000
_cell.angle_alpha   90.00
_cell.angle_beta   90.00
_cell.angle_gamma   90.00
#
_symmetry.space_group_name_H-M   'P 1'
#
loop_
_entity.id
_entity.type
_entity.pdbx_description
1 polymer ?
#
loop_
_entity_poly.entity_id
_entity_poly.type
_entity_poly.pdbx_seq_one_letter_code
_entity_poly.pdbx_strand_id
1 'polypeptide(L)'
;MAQDLLPRPVMLLPATEFFVCDPTGSPEYGSLPTLDPEAQRRLANAYAAGVDAIWLDGRRAMLRNLSGPSRRFLVVLVHARGGSLSQRQREVAECAAAGATVEEIARHLGISQNTVRHHLKAVYRALEVGSRLELSRALGHLAA
;
A
#
# COMPACT_ATOMS: atom_id res chain seq x y z
N MET A 1 -38.42 -1.79 2.34
CA MET A 1 -37.91 -0.90 1.27
C MET A 1 -36.80 -0.05 1.86
N ALA A 2 -35.55 -0.51 1.82
CA ALA A 2 -34.38 0.26 2.25
C ALA A 2 -33.71 0.80 0.99
N GLN A 3 -34.00 2.05 0.66
CA GLN A 3 -33.44 2.71 -0.51
C GLN A 3 -32.01 3.17 -0.19
N ASP A 4 -31.09 2.64 -0.97
CA ASP A 4 -29.74 3.11 -1.28
C ASP A 4 -29.42 4.55 -0.82
N LEU A 5 -28.78 4.65 0.33
CA LEU A 5 -27.88 5.76 0.66
C LEU A 5 -26.51 5.48 0.00
N LEU A 6 -26.46 5.51 -1.33
CA LEU A 6 -25.18 5.61 -2.03
C LEU A 6 -24.64 7.04 -1.81
N PRO A 7 -23.42 7.21 -1.28
CA PRO A 7 -22.82 8.54 -1.15
C PRO A 7 -22.70 9.20 -2.53
N ARG A 8 -23.05 10.50 -2.60
CA ARG A 8 -23.03 11.29 -3.84
C ARG A 8 -21.68 11.11 -4.55
N PRO A 9 -21.64 10.88 -5.88
CA PRO A 9 -20.39 10.67 -6.59
C PRO A 9 -19.53 11.95 -6.49
N VAL A 10 -18.43 11.84 -5.76
CA VAL A 10 -17.41 12.88 -5.71
C VAL A 10 -16.79 12.94 -7.10
N MET A 11 -16.90 14.10 -7.73
CA MET A 11 -16.36 14.38 -9.06
C MET A 11 -14.83 14.28 -8.99
N LEU A 12 -14.29 13.12 -9.37
CA LEU A 12 -12.85 12.85 -9.33
C LEU A 12 -12.24 13.11 -10.71
N LEU A 13 -11.13 13.87 -10.70
CA LEU A 13 -10.32 14.22 -11.87
C LEU A 13 -9.96 12.94 -12.66
N PRO A 14 -9.82 13.02 -14.01
CA PRO A 14 -9.76 11.87 -14.93
C PRO A 14 -8.56 10.90 -14.79
N ALA A 15 -7.74 11.03 -13.74
CA ALA A 15 -6.58 10.16 -13.47
C ALA A 15 -6.58 9.56 -12.05
N THR A 16 -7.68 9.70 -11.29
CA THR A 16 -7.78 9.21 -9.91
C THR A 16 -8.64 7.95 -9.90
N GLU A 17 -7.99 6.79 -9.89
CA GLU A 17 -8.69 5.52 -9.65
C GLU A 17 -9.03 5.43 -8.16
N PHE A 18 -10.26 5.10 -7.83
CA PHE A 18 -10.70 4.94 -6.44
C PHE A 18 -11.73 3.82 -6.36
N PHE A 19 -11.78 3.18 -5.20
CA PHE A 19 -12.78 2.18 -4.89
C PHE A 19 -13.06 2.17 -3.38
N VAL A 20 -14.27 1.79 -3.00
CA VAL A 20 -14.67 1.61 -1.61
C VAL A 20 -14.47 0.14 -1.24
N CYS A 21 -13.86 -0.10 -0.09
CA CYS A 21 -13.72 -1.44 0.48
C CYS A 21 -14.54 -1.60 1.76
N ASP A 22 -14.94 -2.85 1.97
CA ASP A 22 -15.41 -3.32 3.27
C ASP A 22 -14.23 -3.50 4.25
N PRO A 23 -14.47 -3.76 5.56
CA PRO A 23 -13.41 -3.98 6.55
C PRO A 23 -12.44 -5.14 6.23
N THR A 24 -12.82 -6.06 5.35
CA THR A 24 -11.99 -7.21 4.94
C THR A 24 -11.07 -6.89 3.76
N GLY A 25 -11.12 -5.66 3.24
CA GLY A 25 -10.36 -5.26 2.05
C GLY A 25 -11.00 -5.68 0.73
N SER A 26 -12.23 -6.21 0.77
CA SER A 26 -12.96 -6.57 -0.44
C SER A 26 -13.58 -5.31 -1.07
N PRO A 27 -13.38 -5.08 -2.37
CA PRO A 27 -13.88 -3.87 -3.00
C PRO A 27 -15.38 -3.98 -3.32
N GLU A 28 -16.18 -2.99 -2.87
CA GLU A 28 -17.64 -2.94 -3.03
C GLU A 28 -18.09 -1.98 -4.15
N TYR A 29 -17.36 -0.87 -4.40
CA TYR A 29 -17.77 0.17 -5.37
C TYR A 29 -16.57 0.86 -6.03
N GLY A 30 -16.68 1.29 -7.30
CA GLY A 30 -15.66 2.11 -8.01
C GLY A 30 -15.04 1.44 -9.24
N SER A 31 -14.10 2.14 -9.90
CA SER A 31 -13.32 1.57 -11.01
C SER A 31 -12.29 0.59 -10.46
N LEU A 32 -12.61 -0.70 -10.53
CA LEU A 32 -11.79 -1.78 -9.99
C LEU A 32 -10.50 -1.95 -10.82
N PRO A 33 -9.32 -1.79 -10.22
CA PRO A 33 -8.18 -2.57 -10.68
C PRO A 33 -8.49 -4.04 -10.41
N THR A 34 -7.94 -4.95 -11.22
CA THR A 34 -7.85 -6.36 -10.85
C THR A 34 -6.92 -6.47 -9.64
N LEU A 35 -7.44 -6.27 -8.44
CA LEU A 35 -6.71 -6.47 -7.19
C LEU A 35 -6.61 -7.98 -6.97
N ASP A 36 -5.39 -8.49 -6.92
CA ASP A 36 -5.19 -9.87 -6.52
C ASP A 36 -5.57 -10.07 -5.03
N PRO A 37 -5.78 -11.31 -4.58
CA PRO A 37 -6.14 -11.59 -3.19
C PRO A 37 -5.11 -11.10 -2.16
N GLU A 38 -3.85 -10.93 -2.56
CA GLU A 38 -2.80 -10.42 -1.67
C GLU A 38 -2.93 -8.91 -1.46
N ALA A 39 -3.23 -8.15 -2.52
CA ALA A 39 -3.52 -6.74 -2.46
C ALA A 39 -4.74 -6.44 -1.58
N GLN A 40 -5.79 -7.27 -1.68
CA GLN A 40 -6.96 -7.19 -0.81
C GLN A 40 -6.58 -7.40 0.66
N ARG A 41 -5.80 -8.45 0.95
CA ARG A 41 -5.33 -8.75 2.31
C ARG A 41 -4.48 -7.61 2.90
N ARG A 42 -3.62 -7.00 2.07
CA ARG A 42 -2.79 -5.86 2.48
C ARG A 42 -3.63 -4.61 2.79
N LEU A 43 -4.69 -4.37 2.03
CA LEU A 43 -5.66 -3.30 2.33
C LEU A 43 -6.38 -3.53 3.66
N ALA A 44 -6.84 -4.75 3.92
CA ALA A 44 -7.50 -5.12 5.16
C ALA A 44 -6.61 -4.87 6.39
N ASN A 45 -5.36 -5.33 6.32
CA ASN A 45 -4.38 -5.15 7.38
C ASN A 45 -4.07 -3.67 7.62
N ALA A 46 -3.93 -2.89 6.55
CA ALA A 46 -3.71 -1.45 6.65
C ALA A 46 -4.85 -0.71 7.31
N TYR A 47 -6.09 -1.07 6.94
CA TYR A 47 -7.29 -0.55 7.56
C TYR A 47 -7.35 -0.88 9.04
N ALA A 48 -7.13 -2.15 9.41
CA ALA A 48 -7.12 -2.60 10.80
C ALA A 48 -6.03 -1.92 11.64
N ALA A 49 -4.87 -1.65 11.04
CA ALA A 49 -3.77 -0.93 11.68
C ALA A 49 -3.97 0.60 11.76
N GLY A 50 -5.06 1.13 11.19
CA GLY A 50 -5.33 2.58 11.18
C GLY A 50 -4.34 3.36 10.33
N VAL A 51 -3.79 2.76 9.28
CA VAL A 51 -2.80 3.38 8.40
C VAL A 51 -3.52 4.17 7.30
N ASP A 52 -3.20 5.46 7.18
CA ASP A 52 -3.85 6.36 6.21
C ASP A 52 -3.41 6.14 4.75
N ALA A 53 -2.31 5.41 4.51
CA ALA A 53 -1.85 5.08 3.17
C ALA A 53 -0.94 3.85 3.11
N ILE A 54 -1.09 3.04 2.06
CA ILE A 54 -0.20 1.91 1.73
C ILE A 54 0.20 1.92 0.26
N TRP A 55 1.12 1.04 -0.11
CA TRP A 55 1.52 0.84 -1.49
C TRP A 55 1.00 -0.48 -2.05
N LEU A 56 0.25 -0.40 -3.14
CA LEU A 56 -0.31 -1.53 -3.90
C LEU A 56 0.17 -1.47 -5.34
N ASP A 57 0.88 -2.50 -5.81
CA ASP A 57 1.36 -2.59 -7.20
C ASP A 57 2.04 -1.33 -7.74
N GLY A 58 2.80 -0.65 -6.88
CA GLY A 58 3.50 0.57 -7.25
C GLY A 58 2.62 1.83 -7.35
N ARG A 59 1.36 1.74 -6.95
CA ARG A 59 0.45 2.86 -6.70
C ARG A 59 0.35 3.10 -5.19
N ARG A 60 0.21 4.36 -4.78
CA ARG A 60 -0.04 4.72 -3.39
C ARG A 60 -1.55 4.73 -3.17
N ALA A 61 -2.04 3.78 -2.39
CA ALA A 61 -3.42 3.68 -1.97
C ALA A 61 -3.61 4.48 -0.68
N MET A 62 -4.35 5.58 -0.74
CA MET A 62 -4.76 6.33 0.46
C MET A 62 -6.05 5.73 1.00
N LEU A 63 -6.05 5.38 2.28
CA LEU A 63 -7.21 4.83 2.97
C LEU A 63 -7.87 5.95 3.78
N ARG A 64 -9.16 6.16 3.55
CA ARG A 64 -9.95 7.12 4.30
C ARG A 64 -11.19 6.44 4.86
N ASN A 65 -11.31 6.42 6.18
CA ASN A 65 -12.51 5.95 6.84
C ASN A 65 -13.74 6.71 6.33
N LEU A 66 -14.77 5.98 5.92
CA LEU A 66 -16.08 6.54 5.65
C LEU A 66 -16.89 6.42 6.95
N SER A 67 -17.22 7.57 7.54
CA SER A 67 -18.05 7.61 8.73
C SER A 67 -19.42 6.98 8.42
N GLY A 68 -19.74 5.88 9.08
CA GLY A 68 -21.00 5.15 8.89
C GLY A 68 -21.04 3.83 9.67
N PRO A 69 -22.22 3.21 9.83
CA PRO A 69 -22.41 2.00 10.62
C PRO A 69 -21.64 0.78 10.06
N SER A 70 -21.31 0.79 8.77
CA SER A 70 -20.69 -0.36 8.08
C SER A 70 -19.15 -0.39 8.11
N ARG A 71 -18.47 0.55 8.81
CA ARG A 71 -16.99 0.60 8.92
C ARG A 71 -16.26 0.46 7.57
N ARG A 72 -16.77 1.13 6.53
CA ARG A 72 -16.18 1.11 5.18
C ARG A 72 -15.01 2.08 5.08
N PHE A 73 -14.12 1.84 4.14
CA PHE A 73 -13.06 2.80 3.81
C PHE A 73 -12.97 3.05 2.31
N LEU A 74 -12.72 4.30 1.97
CA LEU A 74 -12.39 4.72 0.62
C LEU A 74 -10.91 4.47 0.38
N VAL A 75 -10.60 3.79 -0.72
CA VAL A 75 -9.26 3.62 -1.25
C VAL A 75 -9.11 4.54 -2.46
N VAL A 76 -8.17 5.47 -2.39
CA VAL A 76 -7.80 6.32 -3.52
C VAL A 76 -6.43 5.88 -4.02
N LEU A 77 -6.36 5.36 -5.23
CA LEU A 77 -5.11 5.04 -5.88
C LEU A 77 -4.54 6.29 -6.53
N VAL A 78 -3.47 6.77 -5.94
CA VAL A 78 -2.64 7.82 -6.50
C VAL A 78 -1.46 7.14 -7.17
N HIS A 79 -1.33 7.34 -8.48
CA HIS A 79 -0.06 7.11 -9.15
C HIS A 79 0.95 8.06 -8.53
N ALA A 80 1.81 7.56 -7.65
CA ALA A 80 2.88 8.37 -7.12
C ALA A 80 3.70 8.88 -8.30
N ARG A 81 3.85 10.20 -8.42
CA ARG A 81 4.62 10.83 -9.49
C ARG A 81 6.12 10.47 -9.45
N GLY A 82 6.55 9.62 -8.50
CA GLY A 82 7.80 8.87 -8.52
C GLY A 82 7.48 7.39 -8.67
N GLY A 83 7.89 6.80 -9.79
CA GLY A 83 7.50 5.48 -10.29
C GLY A 83 7.48 4.35 -9.26
N SER A 84 6.64 3.37 -9.56
CA SER A 84 6.63 2.04 -8.97
C SER A 84 8.05 1.55 -8.68
N LEU A 85 8.28 0.99 -7.48
CA LEU A 85 9.57 0.37 -7.16
C LEU A 85 9.95 -0.61 -8.27
N SER A 86 11.20 -0.52 -8.74
CA SER A 86 11.73 -1.56 -9.63
C SER A 86 11.66 -2.92 -8.94
N GLN A 87 11.63 -4.00 -9.70
CA GLN A 87 11.60 -5.35 -9.15
C GLN A 87 12.68 -5.53 -8.06
N ARG A 88 13.90 -5.06 -8.33
CA ARG A 88 15.01 -5.18 -7.40
C ARG A 88 14.84 -4.34 -6.13
N GLN A 89 14.26 -3.15 -6.27
CA GLN A 89 13.93 -2.32 -5.12
C GLN A 89 12.83 -2.96 -4.26
N ARG A 90 11.85 -3.61 -4.90
CA ARG A 90 10.76 -4.34 -4.22
C ARG A 90 11.31 -5.51 -3.40
N GLU A 91 12.15 -6.36 -4.00
CA GLU A 91 12.80 -7.48 -3.31
C GLU A 91 13.59 -7.02 -2.07
N VAL A 92 14.36 -5.94 -2.21
CA VAL A 92 15.11 -5.34 -1.08
C VAL A 92 14.15 -4.78 -0.02
N ALA A 93 13.07 -4.11 -0.44
CA ALA A 93 12.10 -3.51 0.46
C ALA A 93 11.31 -4.56 1.26
N GLU A 94 10.93 -5.67 0.64
CA GLU A 94 10.25 -6.80 1.28
C GLU A 94 11.13 -7.46 2.33
N CYS A 95 12.39 -7.78 1.98
CA CYS A 95 13.34 -8.33 2.95
C CYS A 95 13.57 -7.36 4.12
N ALA A 96 13.66 -6.06 3.84
CA ALA A 96 13.82 -5.04 4.86
C ALA A 96 12.58 -4.90 5.76
N ALA A 97 11.38 -4.93 5.20
CA ALA A 97 10.15 -4.91 5.99
C ALA A 97 9.98 -6.17 6.84
N ALA A 98 10.45 -7.33 6.37
CA ALA A 98 10.47 -8.59 7.11
C ALA A 98 11.52 -8.67 8.24
N GLY A 99 12.34 -7.63 8.42
CA GLY A 99 13.33 -7.57 9.51
C GLY A 99 14.76 -8.01 9.15
N ALA A 100 15.06 -8.40 7.91
CA ALA A 100 16.40 -8.82 7.48
C ALA A 100 17.45 -7.68 7.50
N THR A 101 18.60 -7.89 8.13
CA THR A 101 19.72 -6.94 8.12
C THR A 101 20.26 -6.70 6.69
N VAL A 102 20.98 -5.60 6.49
CA VAL A 102 21.62 -5.29 5.19
C VAL A 102 22.51 -6.43 4.70
N GLU A 103 23.19 -7.11 5.63
CA GLU A 103 24.04 -8.26 5.33
C GLU A 103 23.22 -9.47 4.90
N GLU A 104 22.13 -9.78 5.59
CA GLU A 104 21.23 -10.88 5.21
C GLU A 104 20.58 -10.63 3.85
N ILE A 105 20.15 -9.41 3.58
CA ILE A 105 19.60 -9.02 2.27
C ILE A 105 20.66 -9.18 1.18
N ALA A 106 21.88 -8.70 1.43
CA ALA A 106 22.99 -8.81 0.48
C ALA A 106 23.29 -10.29 0.14
N ARG A 107 23.33 -11.14 1.16
CA ARG A 107 23.54 -12.58 1.02
C ARG A 107 22.40 -13.26 0.28
N HIS A 108 21.15 -12.95 0.66
CA HIS A 108 19.95 -13.55 0.09
C HIS A 108 19.79 -13.20 -1.40
N LEU A 109 20.07 -11.95 -1.75
CA LEU A 109 19.90 -11.45 -3.11
C LEU A 109 21.15 -11.59 -3.97
N GLY A 110 22.31 -11.99 -3.42
CA GLY A 110 23.57 -12.12 -4.16
C GLY A 110 24.13 -10.78 -4.65
N ILE A 111 23.97 -9.71 -3.87
CA ILE A 111 24.47 -8.35 -4.19
C ILE A 111 25.30 -7.78 -3.04
N SER A 112 26.09 -6.75 -3.32
CA SER A 112 26.91 -6.11 -2.27
C SER A 112 26.04 -5.36 -1.24
N GLN A 113 26.51 -5.28 0.01
CA GLN A 113 25.85 -4.47 1.04
C GLN A 113 25.70 -2.99 0.62
N ASN A 114 26.66 -2.46 -0.15
CA ASN A 114 26.58 -1.09 -0.67
C ASN A 114 25.43 -0.95 -1.68
N THR A 115 25.24 -1.94 -2.55
CA THR A 115 24.12 -2.02 -3.49
C THR A 115 22.78 -2.10 -2.75
N VAL A 116 22.70 -2.88 -1.66
CA VAL A 116 21.51 -2.92 -0.80
C VAL A 116 21.21 -1.55 -0.20
N ARG A 117 22.20 -0.86 0.38
CA ARG A 117 22.02 0.50 0.93
C ARG A 117 21.56 1.49 -0.13
N HIS A 118 22.10 1.39 -1.34
CA HIS A 118 21.66 2.21 -2.47
C HIS A 118 20.20 1.95 -2.83
N HIS A 119 19.80 0.69 -2.96
CA HIS A 119 18.40 0.32 -3.22
C HIS A 119 17.48 0.79 -2.09
N LEU A 120 17.86 0.62 -0.82
CA LEU A 120 17.07 1.11 0.33
C LEU A 120 16.88 2.62 0.29
N LYS A 121 17.91 3.40 -0.05
CA LYS A 121 17.79 4.86 -0.17
C LYS A 121 16.80 5.25 -1.28
N ALA A 122 16.84 4.55 -2.42
CA ALA A 122 15.89 4.76 -3.50
C ALA A 122 14.47 4.36 -3.10
N VAL A 123 14.31 3.24 -2.38
CA VAL A 123 13.03 2.77 -1.83
C VAL A 123 12.45 3.80 -0.86
N TYR A 124 13.24 4.26 0.11
CA TYR A 124 12.79 5.26 1.10
C TYR A 124 12.35 6.56 0.43
N ARG A 125 13.08 7.01 -0.60
CA ARG A 125 12.70 8.18 -1.38
C ARG A 125 11.43 7.96 -2.20
N ALA A 126 11.31 6.80 -2.86
CA ALA A 126 10.16 6.47 -3.69
C ALA A 126 8.87 6.31 -2.88
N LEU A 127 8.99 5.72 -1.68
CA LEU A 127 7.86 5.48 -0.78
C LEU A 127 7.60 6.64 0.19
N GLU A 128 8.45 7.66 0.19
CA GLU A 128 8.43 8.79 1.15
C GLU A 128 8.44 8.34 2.62
N VAL A 129 9.20 7.30 2.93
CA VAL A 129 9.36 6.78 4.31
C VAL A 129 10.74 7.13 4.86
N GLY A 130 10.79 7.52 6.12
CA GLY A 130 12.02 7.89 6.84
C GLY A 130 12.58 6.75 7.69
N SER A 131 11.79 5.72 7.98
CA SER A 131 12.21 4.62 8.85
C SER A 131 11.86 3.24 8.32
N ARG A 132 12.60 2.25 8.81
CA ARG A 132 12.34 0.83 8.53
C ARG A 132 10.97 0.38 9.06
N LEU A 133 10.53 0.97 10.17
CA LEU A 133 9.19 0.74 10.72
C LEU A 133 8.11 1.29 9.79
N GLU A 134 8.29 2.51 9.30
CA GLU A 134 7.40 3.11 8.30
C GLU A 134 7.40 2.31 7.00
N LEU A 135 8.54 1.79 6.55
CA LEU A 135 8.62 0.88 5.42
C LEU A 135 7.77 -0.39 5.66
N SER A 136 7.89 -1.00 6.83
CA SER A 136 7.09 -2.19 7.21
C SER A 136 5.59 -1.91 7.22
N ARG A 137 5.18 -0.73 7.71
CA ARG A 137 3.77 -0.29 7.69
C ARG A 137 3.29 -0.02 6.26
N ALA A 138 4.09 0.70 5.48
CA ALA A 138 3.78 1.03 4.09
C ALA A 138 3.61 -0.22 3.20
N LEU A 139 4.32 -1.30 3.54
CA LEU A 139 4.20 -2.60 2.87
C LEU A 139 3.17 -3.54 3.50
N GLY A 140 2.64 -3.27 4.70
CA GLY A 140 1.61 -4.08 5.34
C GLY A 140 2.13 -5.31 6.11
N HIS A 141 3.42 -5.32 6.49
CA HIS A 141 4.04 -6.42 7.23
C HIS A 141 3.76 -6.40 8.74
N LEU A 142 3.21 -5.31 9.28
CA LEU A 142 2.85 -5.23 10.70
C LEU A 142 1.45 -5.81 10.94
N ALA A 143 1.43 -7.04 11.45
CA ALA A 143 0.36 -7.58 12.28
C ALA A 143 0.89 -7.66 13.71
N ALA A 144 0.49 -6.70 14.56
CA ALA A 144 0.57 -6.75 16.02
C ALA A 144 -0.33 -5.65 16.59
#